data_AF-A0A6H9HRQ4-F1
#
_entry.id   AF-A0A6H9HRQ4-F1
#
_cell.length_a   1.000
_cell.length_b   1.000
_cell.length_c   1.000
_cell.angle_alpha   90.00
_cell.angle_beta   90.00
_cell.angle_gamma   90.00
#
_symmetry.space_group_name_H-M   'P 1'
#
loop_
_entity.id
_entity.type
_entity.pdbx_description
1 polymer ?
#
loop_
_entity_poly.entity_id
_entity_poly.type
_entity_poly.pdbx_seq_one_letter_code
_entity_poly.pdbx_strand_id
1 'polypeptide(L)'
;MLTTHQVLDLVRSDAARIERFTQRREVFLDALDWTMFTCEQVHEAAMLDFMLEDDLAAALQRVSMAESLAAMGMTLVPAFIRYNPFPRPWHVEWLALAN
;
A
#
# COMPACT_ATOMS: atom_id res chain seq x y z
N MET A 1 3.45 -18.77 16.52
CA MET A 1 2.30 -18.57 15.61
C MET A 1 1.61 -17.28 16.00
N LEU A 2 1.20 -16.45 15.04
CA LEU A 2 0.36 -15.29 15.33
C LEU A 2 -1.07 -15.75 15.63
N THR A 3 -1.76 -15.08 16.55
CA THR A 3 -3.20 -15.28 16.79
C THR A 3 -4.03 -14.64 15.68
N THR A 4 -5.29 -15.06 15.52
CA THR A 4 -6.24 -14.44 14.58
C THR A 4 -6.31 -12.92 14.75
N HIS A 5 -6.35 -12.40 15.97
CA HIS A 5 -6.33 -10.96 16.23
C HIS A 5 -5.02 -10.30 15.77
N GLN A 6 -3.86 -10.91 16.05
CA GLN A 6 -2.57 -10.39 15.58
C GLN A 6 -2.47 -10.36 14.06
N VAL A 7 -3.08 -11.33 13.36
CA VAL A 7 -3.12 -11.33 11.89
C VAL A 7 -4.06 -10.23 11.37
N LEU A 8 -5.23 -10.04 11.97
CA LEU A 8 -6.12 -8.93 11.61
C LEU A 8 -5.45 -7.56 11.78
N ASP A 9 -4.78 -7.35 12.91
CA ASP A 9 -4.08 -6.10 13.21
C ASP A 9 -2.95 -5.85 12.21
N LEU A 10 -2.23 -6.90 11.81
CA LEU A 10 -1.19 -6.81 10.79
C LEU A 10 -1.76 -6.36 9.45
N VAL A 11 -2.84 -6.98 8.99
CA VAL A 11 -3.44 -6.73 7.68
C VAL A 11 -4.07 -5.33 7.61
N ARG A 12 -4.71 -4.89 8.71
CA ARG A 12 -5.19 -3.52 8.87
C ARG A 12 -4.04 -2.51 8.87
N SER A 13 -2.94 -2.85 9.55
CA SER A 13 -1.74 -2.00 9.58
C SER A 13 -1.12 -1.86 8.19
N ASP A 14 -1.08 -2.93 7.39
CA ASP A 14 -0.59 -2.91 6.02
C ASP A 14 -1.45 -1.98 5.13
N ALA A 15 -2.78 -2.14 5.15
CA ALA A 15 -3.69 -1.26 4.39
C ALA A 15 -3.55 0.21 4.80
N ALA A 16 -3.52 0.48 6.12
CA ALA A 16 -3.37 1.84 6.64
C ALA A 16 -2.01 2.47 6.33
N ARG A 17 -0.95 1.66 6.11
CA ARG A 17 0.36 2.17 5.66
C ARG A 17 0.29 2.67 4.22
N ILE A 18 -0.39 1.96 3.32
CA ILE A 18 -0.58 2.37 1.93
C ILE A 18 -1.41 3.65 1.89
N GLU A 19 -2.54 3.67 2.60
CA GLU A 19 -3.43 4.84 2.66
C GLU A 19 -2.68 6.10 3.14
N ARG A 20 -1.93 6.02 4.25
CA ARG A 20 -1.11 7.14 4.74
C ARG A 20 0.02 7.53 3.78
N PHE A 21 0.55 6.58 3.02
CA PHE A 21 1.54 6.90 2.01
C PHE A 21 0.91 7.69 0.86
N THR A 22 -0.19 7.20 0.30
CA THR A 22 -0.93 7.86 -0.78
C THR A 22 -1.35 9.28 -0.38
N GLN A 23 -1.90 9.45 0.83
CA GLN A 23 -2.30 10.78 1.32
C GLN A 23 -1.12 11.76 1.45
N ARG A 24 0.03 11.31 1.97
CA ARG A 24 1.22 12.18 2.05
C ARG A 24 1.76 12.54 0.67
N ARG A 25 1.68 11.60 -0.28
CA ARG A 25 2.11 11.81 -1.65
C ARG A 25 1.20 12.81 -2.37
N GLU A 26 -0.11 12.68 -2.23
CA GLU A 26 -1.10 13.62 -2.77
C GLU A 26 -0.81 15.05 -2.29
N VAL A 27 -0.65 15.26 -0.98
CA VAL A 27 -0.29 16.56 -0.41
C VAL A 27 1.05 17.09 -0.94
N PHE A 28 2.05 16.22 -1.12
CA PHE A 28 3.34 16.60 -1.68
C PHE A 28 3.20 17.04 -3.14
N LEU A 29 2.48 16.25 -3.95
CA LEU A 29 2.22 16.52 -5.36
C LEU A 29 1.43 17.82 -5.59
N ASP A 30 0.44 18.10 -4.75
CA ASP A 30 -0.34 19.34 -4.80
C ASP A 30 0.51 20.58 -4.55
N ALA A 31 1.62 20.45 -3.83
CA ALA A 31 2.54 21.54 -3.53
C ALA A 31 3.59 21.78 -4.64
N LEU A 32 3.68 20.90 -5.64
CA LEU A 32 4.68 21.01 -6.72
C LEU A 32 4.24 22.01 -7.80
N ASP A 33 5.22 22.76 -8.33
CA ASP A 33 5.06 23.46 -9.59
C ASP A 33 5.24 22.48 -10.75
N TRP A 34 4.15 21.90 -11.21
CA TRP A 34 4.11 20.91 -12.29
C TRP A 34 4.69 21.41 -13.63
N THR A 35 4.79 22.73 -13.83
CA THR A 35 5.34 23.30 -15.08
C THR A 35 6.85 23.10 -15.20
N MET A 36 7.52 22.77 -14.10
CA MET A 36 8.96 22.54 -14.04
C MET A 36 9.37 21.10 -14.39
N PHE A 37 8.41 20.20 -14.60
CA PHE A 37 8.65 18.77 -14.82
C PHE A 37 8.52 18.38 -16.29
N THR A 38 9.24 17.34 -16.69
CA THR A 38 9.12 16.76 -18.04
C THR A 38 7.81 15.96 -18.15
N CYS A 39 7.31 15.77 -19.37
CA CYS A 39 6.15 14.91 -19.60
C CYS A 39 6.36 13.47 -19.08
N GLU A 40 7.60 12.96 -19.13
CA GLU A 40 7.96 11.65 -18.61
C GLU A 40 7.77 11.59 -17.08
N GLN A 41 8.27 12.59 -16.35
CA GLN A 41 8.11 12.68 -14.89
C GLN A 41 6.63 12.78 -14.48
N VAL A 42 5.84 13.54 -15.22
CA VAL A 42 4.38 13.64 -14.99
C VAL A 42 3.70 12.31 -15.27
N HIS A 43 4.10 11.61 -16.33
CA HIS A 43 3.57 10.30 -16.68
C HIS A 43 3.89 9.24 -15.62
N GLU A 44 5.15 9.17 -15.17
CA GLU A 44 5.58 8.25 -14.11
C GLU A 44 4.83 8.53 -12.80
N ALA A 45 4.65 9.81 -12.46
CA ALA A 45 3.87 10.20 -11.29
C ALA A 45 2.41 9.70 -11.39
N ALA A 46 1.75 9.87 -12.53
CA ALA A 46 0.39 9.40 -12.76
C ALA A 46 0.30 7.85 -12.77
N MET A 47 1.26 7.16 -13.39
CA MET A 47 1.31 5.70 -13.37
C MET A 47 1.45 5.14 -11.96
N LEU A 48 2.27 5.80 -11.12
CA LEU A 48 2.41 5.42 -9.72
C LEU A 48 1.10 5.60 -8.94
N ASP A 49 0.29 6.63 -9.25
CA ASP A 49 -1.02 6.81 -8.61
C ASP A 49 -1.97 5.65 -8.92
N PHE A 50 -2.10 5.26 -10.20
CA PHE A 50 -2.90 4.09 -10.57
C PHE A 50 -2.42 2.82 -9.87
N MET A 51 -1.11 2.63 -9.79
CA MET A 51 -0.53 1.48 -9.10
C MET A 51 -0.86 1.47 -7.60
N LEU A 52 -0.84 2.62 -6.94
CA LEU A 52 -1.16 2.76 -5.51
C LEU A 52 -2.65 2.58 -5.22
N GLU A 53 -3.53 3.01 -6.13
CA GLU A 53 -4.96 2.76 -6.05
C GLU A 53 -5.26 1.26 -6.08
N ASP A 54 -4.68 0.53 -7.04
CA ASP A 54 -4.81 -0.92 -7.16
C ASP A 54 -4.29 -1.64 -5.90
N ASP A 55 -3.14 -1.19 -5.38
CA ASP A 55 -2.55 -1.72 -4.15
C ASP A 55 -3.45 -1.53 -2.94
N LEU A 56 -3.99 -0.33 -2.77
CA LEU A 56 -4.88 0.00 -1.67
C LEU A 56 -6.17 -0.82 -1.77
N ALA A 57 -6.77 -0.92 -2.95
CA ALA A 57 -7.94 -1.75 -3.20
C ALA A 57 -7.66 -3.22 -2.83
N ALA A 58 -6.53 -3.76 -3.26
CA ALA A 58 -6.13 -5.14 -2.97
C ALA A 58 -5.83 -5.36 -1.47
N ALA A 59 -5.29 -4.36 -0.77
CA ALA A 59 -5.06 -4.42 0.67
C ALA A 59 -6.38 -4.36 1.47
N LEU A 60 -7.31 -3.48 1.08
CA LEU A 60 -8.65 -3.39 1.68
C LEU A 60 -9.46 -4.68 1.46
N GLN A 61 -9.36 -5.29 0.27
CA GLN A 61 -9.99 -6.58 0.01
C GLN A 61 -9.44 -7.67 0.95
N ARG A 62 -8.13 -7.66 1.21
CA ARG A 62 -7.50 -8.59 2.17
C ARG A 62 -7.97 -8.34 3.60
N VAL A 63 -8.15 -7.09 4.03
CA VAL A 63 -8.76 -6.75 5.33
C VAL A 63 -10.17 -7.35 5.42
N SER A 64 -11.02 -7.07 4.44
CA SER A 64 -12.40 -7.56 4.41
C SER A 64 -12.49 -9.10 4.43
N MET A 65 -11.63 -9.77 3.66
CA MET A 65 -11.52 -11.23 3.67
C MET A 65 -11.07 -11.75 5.04
N ALA A 66 -10.04 -11.15 5.65
CA ALA A 66 -9.55 -11.56 6.97
C ALA A 66 -10.61 -11.38 8.06
N GLU A 67 -11.35 -10.27 8.03
CA GLU A 67 -12.47 -10.00 8.95
C GLU A 67 -13.59 -11.03 8.79
N SER A 68 -13.94 -11.36 7.54
CA SER A 68 -14.94 -12.38 7.25
C SER A 68 -14.53 -13.78 7.74
N LEU A 69 -13.28 -14.17 7.49
CA LEU A 69 -12.71 -15.44 7.95
C LEU A 69 -12.67 -15.52 9.48
N ALA A 70 -12.24 -14.44 10.14
CA ALA A 70 -12.24 -14.36 11.60
C ALA A 70 -13.65 -14.45 12.19
N ALA A 71 -14.64 -13.80 11.57
CA ALA A 71 -16.05 -13.89 11.98
C ALA A 71 -16.62 -15.30 11.84
N MET A 72 -16.12 -16.10 10.88
CA MET A 72 -16.44 -17.51 10.71
C MET A 72 -15.67 -18.44 11.68
N GLY A 73 -14.84 -17.90 12.57
CA GLY A 73 -14.02 -18.68 13.50
C GLY A 73 -12.83 -19.40 12.84
N MET A 74 -12.46 -19.00 11.62
CA MET A 74 -11.35 -19.59 10.89
C MET A 74 -10.00 -19.04 11.39
N THR A 75 -9.01 -19.92 11.48
CA THR A 75 -7.63 -19.51 11.77
C THR A 75 -7.05 -18.75 10.58
N LEU A 76 -6.52 -17.55 10.82
CA LEU A 76 -5.87 -16.75 9.77
C LEU A 76 -4.41 -17.15 9.59
N VAL A 77 -3.98 -17.22 8.33
CA VAL A 77 -2.59 -17.54 7.97
C VAL A 77 -1.91 -16.29 7.40
N PRO A 78 -0.89 -15.71 8.08
CA PRO A 78 -0.31 -14.40 7.73
C PRO A 78 0.23 -14.29 6.30
N ALA A 79 0.80 -15.38 5.76
CA ALA A 79 1.45 -15.39 4.45
C ALA A 79 0.51 -15.09 3.28
N PHE A 80 -0.79 -15.36 3.43
CA PHE A 80 -1.78 -15.11 2.37
C PHE A 80 -2.38 -13.70 2.40
N ILE A 81 -2.08 -12.92 3.45
CA ILE A 81 -2.79 -11.65 3.73
C ILE A 81 -1.85 -10.45 3.80
N ARG A 82 -0.53 -10.65 3.68
CA ARG A 82 0.43 -9.55 3.68
C ARG A 82 0.47 -8.86 2.33
N TYR A 83 0.46 -7.52 2.36
CA TYR A 83 0.78 -6.70 1.19
C TYR A 83 2.24 -6.25 1.33
N ASN A 84 3.10 -6.65 0.37
CA ASN A 84 4.54 -6.33 0.40
C ASN A 84 4.93 -5.55 -0.86
N PRO A 85 4.98 -4.20 -0.81
CA PRO A 85 5.26 -3.37 -1.98
C PRO A 85 6.72 -3.35 -2.48
N PHE A 86 7.61 -4.25 -2.03
CA PHE A 86 9.05 -4.15 -2.32
C PHE A 86 9.56 -5.08 -3.43
N PRO A 87 10.48 -4.60 -4.30
CA PRO A 87 10.60 -3.25 -4.86
C PRO A 87 9.98 -3.19 -6.28
N ARG A 88 9.31 -2.08 -6.61
CA ARG A 88 8.98 -1.79 -8.01
C ARG A 88 10.29 -1.44 -8.73
N PRO A 89 10.70 -2.19 -9.78
CA PRO A 89 12.06 -2.12 -10.33
C PRO A 89 12.44 -0.76 -10.94
N TRP A 90 11.49 0.15 -11.08
CA TRP A 90 11.65 1.47 -11.71
C TRP A 90 11.95 2.62 -10.72
N HIS A 91 11.87 2.41 -9.40
CA HIS A 91 12.20 3.47 -8.42
C HIS A 91 13.26 2.98 -7.41
N VAL A 92 14.53 3.09 -7.81
CA VAL A 92 15.70 2.89 -6.91
C VAL A 92 15.72 3.83 -5.71
N GLU A 93 15.02 4.95 -5.82
CA GLU A 93 14.94 6.04 -4.83
C GLU A 93 14.25 5.59 -3.52
N TRP A 94 13.42 4.56 -3.60
CA TRP A 94 12.70 3.99 -2.46
C TRP A 94 13.53 3.05 -1.60
N LEU A 95 14.67 2.56 -2.11
CA LEU A 95 15.64 1.82 -1.29
C LEU A 95 16.26 2.72 -0.21
N ALA A 96 16.32 4.03 -0.44
CA ALA A 96 16.86 5.00 0.52
C ALA A 96 15.88 5.32 1.68
N LEU A 97 14.58 5.06 1.51
CA LEU A 97 13.54 5.28 2.52
C LEU A 97 13.33 4.06 3.44
N ALA A 98 14.04 2.96 3.21
CA ALA A 98 13.99 1.74 4.00
C ALA A 98 14.96 1.72 5.20
N ASN A 99 15.63 2.84 5.50
CA ASN A 99 16.47 3.04 6.68
C ASN A 99 15.72 3.78 7.79
#